data_AF-A0A522DH20-F1
#
_entry.id   AF-A0A522DH20-F1
#
_cell.length_a   1.000
_cell.length_b   1.000
_cell.length_c   1.000
_cell.angle_alpha   90.00
_cell.angle_beta   90.00
_cell.angle_gamma   90.00
#
_symmetry.space_group_name_H-M   'P 1'
#
loop_
_entity.id
_entity.type
_entity.pdbx_description
1 polymer ?
#
loop_
_entity_poly.entity_id
_entity_poly.type
_entity_poly.pdbx_seq_one_letter_code
_entity_poly.pdbx_strand_id
1 'polypeptide(L)'
;MAKRPAFQRVPVAPPREEGAPEHWLRSIRLSGFTVLMLGMLVLAVIVLAPNLRILIQQQQTIAELNQQVSETKHRVKDLRAGVGRWSDPAYVESQARERLYFVFPGDVSYLVIGDSSSATSDGLPISSKIQTTKVDWLHSLVASIYTAGLTDAPPIDLVTTKVGQ
;
A
#
# COMPACT_ATOMS: atom_id res chain seq x y z
N MET A 1 -64.26 -65.62 35.26
CA MET A 1 -64.57 -64.19 35.00
C MET A 1 -63.62 -63.35 35.85
N ALA A 2 -62.62 -62.72 35.24
CA ALA A 2 -61.56 -62.00 35.95
C ALA A 2 -61.89 -60.50 36.05
N LYS A 3 -61.89 -59.96 37.27
CA LYS A 3 -62.16 -58.54 37.55
C LYS A 3 -60.84 -57.76 37.41
N ARG A 4 -60.74 -56.88 36.40
CA ARG A 4 -59.59 -55.99 36.20
C ARG A 4 -59.63 -54.83 37.21
N PRO A 5 -58.48 -54.40 37.79
CA PRO A 5 -58.45 -53.24 38.68
C PRO A 5 -58.51 -51.93 37.89
N ALA A 6 -59.25 -50.96 38.42
CA ALA A 6 -59.40 -49.63 37.83
C ALA A 6 -58.17 -48.76 38.13
N PHE A 7 -57.70 -48.04 37.12
CA PHE A 7 -56.55 -47.13 37.19
C PHE A 7 -57.01 -45.77 37.75
N GLN A 8 -56.57 -45.42 38.96
CA GLN A 8 -56.88 -44.12 39.56
C GLN A 8 -55.81 -43.10 39.18
N ARG A 9 -56.17 -42.10 38.39
CA ARG A 9 -55.29 -40.99 38.00
C ARG A 9 -55.45 -39.84 38.96
N VAL A 10 -54.36 -39.47 39.63
CA VAL A 10 -54.27 -38.28 40.49
C VAL A 10 -53.93 -37.08 39.59
N PRO A 11 -54.73 -36.00 39.60
CA PRO A 11 -54.37 -34.79 38.88
C PRO A 11 -53.24 -34.08 39.62
N VAL A 12 -52.08 -33.98 38.99
CA VAL A 12 -51.00 -33.07 39.41
C VAL A 12 -51.36 -31.69 38.89
N ALA A 13 -51.64 -30.76 39.79
CA ALA A 13 -51.80 -29.35 39.44
C ALA A 13 -50.41 -28.78 39.07
N PRO A 14 -50.22 -28.19 37.87
CA PRO A 14 -49.02 -27.43 37.60
C PRO A 14 -48.98 -26.21 38.54
N PRO A 15 -47.79 -25.81 39.05
CA PRO A 15 -47.67 -24.59 39.83
C PRO A 15 -48.19 -23.42 38.99
N ARG A 16 -49.09 -22.65 39.59
CA ARG A 16 -49.66 -21.45 39.00
C ARG A 16 -48.52 -20.44 38.88
N GLU A 17 -48.07 -20.17 37.66
CA GLU A 17 -47.09 -19.11 37.39
C GLU A 17 -47.77 -17.75 37.59
N GLU A 18 -47.84 -17.33 38.84
CA GLU A 18 -48.33 -16.02 39.23
C GLU A 18 -47.20 -14.99 39.00
N GLY A 19 -47.30 -14.22 37.89
CA GLY A 19 -46.79 -12.84 37.85
C GLY A 19 -45.33 -12.58 37.47
N ALA A 20 -44.70 -13.38 36.61
CA ALA A 20 -43.30 -13.20 36.24
C ALA A 20 -42.93 -12.06 35.22
N PRO A 21 -43.83 -11.27 34.59
CA PRO A 21 -43.36 -10.13 33.77
C PRO A 21 -43.35 -8.79 34.54
N GLU A 22 -44.13 -8.63 35.61
CA GLU A 22 -44.34 -7.34 36.29
C GLU A 22 -43.34 -7.09 37.45
N HIS A 23 -42.83 -8.15 38.07
CA HIS A 23 -41.88 -8.06 39.19
C HIS A 23 -40.46 -7.71 38.73
N TRP A 24 -40.01 -8.25 37.59
CA TRP A 24 -38.68 -7.98 37.03
C TRP A 24 -38.50 -6.49 36.70
N LEU A 25 -39.52 -5.86 36.12
CA LEU A 25 -39.52 -4.42 35.82
C LEU A 25 -39.48 -3.56 37.10
N ARG A 26 -40.08 -4.05 38.20
CA ARG A 26 -40.13 -3.34 39.50
C ARG A 26 -38.86 -3.51 40.34
N SER A 27 -37.99 -4.44 39.94
CA SER A 27 -36.67 -4.68 40.53
C SER A 27 -35.58 -3.74 40.00
N ILE A 28 -35.89 -2.96 38.96
CA ILE A 28 -35.12 -1.78 38.53
C ILE A 28 -35.40 -0.62 39.51
N ARG A 29 -35.25 -0.90 40.81
CA ARG A 29 -35.08 0.19 41.79
C ARG A 29 -33.69 0.73 41.54
N LEU A 30 -33.53 2.06 41.53
CA LEU A 30 -32.24 2.77 41.39
C LEU A 30 -31.27 2.34 42.49
N SER A 31 -30.73 1.14 42.36
CA SER A 31 -29.70 0.55 43.18
C SER A 31 -28.36 1.01 42.60
N GLY A 32 -27.37 1.25 43.47
CA GLY A 32 -26.01 1.50 43.03
C GLY A 32 -25.49 0.43 42.07
N PHE A 33 -26.00 -0.80 42.19
CA PHE A 33 -25.71 -1.90 41.24
C PHE A 33 -26.16 -1.59 39.80
N THR A 34 -27.36 -1.03 39.61
CA THR A 34 -27.87 -0.66 38.27
C THR A 34 -27.04 0.47 37.68
N VAL A 35 -26.64 1.45 38.48
CA VAL A 35 -25.76 2.54 38.05
C VAL A 35 -24.38 2.00 37.66
N LEU A 36 -23.81 1.08 38.45
CA LEU A 36 -22.55 0.41 38.12
C LEU A 36 -22.65 -0.42 36.84
N MET A 37 -23.72 -1.19 36.66
CA MET A 37 -23.92 -2.01 35.48
C MET A 37 -24.10 -1.16 34.21
N LEU A 38 -24.88 -0.08 34.30
CA LEU A 38 -25.02 0.88 33.21
C LEU A 38 -23.67 1.55 32.88
N GLY A 39 -22.94 1.99 33.92
CA GLY A 39 -21.61 2.56 33.76
C GLY A 39 -20.63 1.60 33.09
N MET A 40 -20.65 0.32 33.48
CA MET A 40 -19.81 -0.72 32.87
C MET A 40 -20.16 -0.97 31.41
N LEU A 41 -21.45 -0.97 31.06
CA LEU A 41 -21.91 -1.13 29.69
C LEU A 41 -21.46 0.05 28.81
N VAL A 42 -21.62 1.29 29.30
CA VAL A 42 -21.15 2.50 28.61
C VAL A 42 -19.64 2.45 28.41
N LEU A 43 -18.88 2.06 29.43
CA LEU A 43 -17.42 1.97 29.36
C LEU A 43 -16.98 0.87 28.38
N ALA A 44 -17.67 -0.28 28.37
CA ALA A 44 -17.44 -1.34 27.38
C ALA A 44 -17.66 -0.86 25.94
N VAL A 45 -18.72 -0.08 25.69
CA VAL A 45 -18.99 0.50 24.36
C VAL A 45 -17.91 1.51 23.96
N ILE A 46 -17.47 2.39 24.87
CA ILE A 46 -16.41 3.38 24.60
C ILE A 46 -15.10 2.69 24.23
N VAL A 47 -14.74 1.61 24.92
CA VAL A 47 -13.51 0.84 24.64
C VAL A 47 -13.62 0.01 23.35
N LEU A 48 -14.81 -0.52 23.05
CA LEU A 48 -15.01 -1.41 21.90
C LEU A 48 -15.24 -0.64 20.58
N ALA A 49 -15.87 0.54 20.64
CA ALA A 49 -16.13 1.39 19.48
C ALA A 49 -14.89 1.70 18.61
N PRO A 50 -13.72 2.08 19.15
CA PRO A 50 -12.53 2.31 18.33
C PRO A 50 -12.02 1.02 17.66
N ASN A 51 -12.08 -0.13 18.33
CA ASN A 51 -11.64 -1.42 17.77
C ASN A 51 -12.48 -1.85 16.57
N LEU A 52 -13.80 -1.64 16.61
CA LEU A 52 -14.68 -1.97 15.49
C LEU A 52 -14.41 -1.09 14.25
N ARG A 53 -14.02 0.17 14.46
CA ARG A 53 -13.63 1.09 13.36
C ARG A 53 -12.36 0.64 12.66
N ILE A 54 -11.38 0.16 13.44
CA ILE A 54 -10.08 -0.31 12.93
C ILE A 54 -10.26 -1.52 11.99
N LEU A 55 -11.15 -2.46 12.29
CA LEU A 55 -11.39 -3.63 11.44
C LEU A 55 -11.96 -3.29 10.06
N ILE A 56 -12.72 -2.20 9.94
CA ILE A 56 -13.30 -1.76 8.66
C ILE A 56 -12.25 -0.99 7.84
N GLN A 57 -11.43 -0.16 8.48
CA GLN A 57 -10.36 0.60 7.80
C GLN A 57 -9.19 -0.31 7.35
N GLN A 58 -8.83 -1.32 8.14
CA GLN A 58 -7.71 -2.22 7.82
C GLN A 58 -7.88 -2.98 6.50
N GLN A 59 -9.11 -3.31 6.12
CA GLN A 59 -9.36 -4.05 4.87
C GLN A 59 -9.06 -3.22 3.62
N GLN A 60 -9.25 -1.91 3.67
CA GLN A 60 -8.92 -1.01 2.56
C GLN A 60 -7.41 -0.87 2.41
N THR A 61 -6.69 -0.68 3.52
CA THR A 61 -5.23 -0.61 3.53
C THR A 61 -4.59 -1.91 3.05
N ILE A 62 -5.14 -3.08 3.41
CA ILE A 62 -4.62 -4.38 2.95
C ILE A 62 -4.85 -4.56 1.44
N ALA A 63 -6.00 -4.14 0.91
CA ALA A 63 -6.26 -4.22 -0.54
C ALA A 63 -5.29 -3.33 -1.33
N GLU A 64 -5.09 -2.10 -0.86
CA GLU A 64 -4.18 -1.14 -1.48
C GLU A 64 -2.71 -1.59 -1.40
N LEU A 65 -2.23 -2.05 -0.23
CA LEU A 65 -0.88 -2.56 -0.08
C LEU A 65 -0.63 -3.80 -0.95
N ASN A 66 -1.59 -4.71 -1.05
CA ASN A 66 -1.45 -5.89 -1.91
C ASN A 66 -1.38 -5.50 -3.40
N GLN A 67 -2.14 -4.50 -3.84
CA GLN A 67 -2.06 -3.99 -5.20
C GLN A 67 -0.67 -3.38 -5.47
N GLN A 68 -0.16 -2.54 -4.55
CA GLN A 68 1.17 -1.95 -4.67
C GLN A 68 2.30 -3.00 -4.71
N VAL A 69 2.18 -4.08 -3.92
CA VAL A 69 3.12 -5.21 -3.93
C VAL A 69 3.07 -5.95 -5.27
N SER A 70 1.88 -6.17 -5.82
CA SER A 70 1.70 -6.83 -7.11
C SER A 70 2.34 -6.02 -8.24
N GLU A 71 2.04 -4.72 -8.33
CA GLU A 71 2.62 -3.82 -9.32
C GLU A 71 4.15 -3.75 -9.21
N THR A 72 4.68 -3.69 -7.99
CA THR A 72 6.12 -3.66 -7.75
C THR A 72 6.79 -4.97 -8.18
N LYS A 73 6.17 -6.13 -7.91
CA LYS A 73 6.66 -7.43 -8.39
C LYS A 73 6.67 -7.51 -9.92
N HIS A 74 5.64 -6.99 -10.58
CA HIS A 74 5.59 -6.90 -12.04
C HIS A 74 6.74 -6.07 -12.59
N ARG A 75 6.96 -4.86 -12.07
CA ARG A 75 8.10 -4.00 -12.48
C ARG A 75 9.43 -4.72 -12.29
N VAL A 76 9.66 -5.36 -11.14
CA VAL A 76 10.91 -6.10 -10.89
C VAL A 76 11.10 -7.24 -11.88
N LYS A 77 10.03 -7.96 -12.25
CA LYS A 77 10.09 -9.02 -13.26
C LYS A 77 10.47 -8.47 -14.63
N ASP A 78 9.87 -7.37 -15.04
CA ASP A 78 10.13 -6.74 -16.34
C ASP A 78 11.56 -6.18 -16.41
N LEU A 79 12.03 -5.53 -15.34
CA LEU A 79 13.41 -5.08 -15.23
C LEU A 79 14.40 -6.24 -15.25
N ARG A 80 14.13 -7.34 -14.54
CA ARG A 80 14.97 -8.55 -14.57
C ARG A 80 15.02 -9.19 -15.95
N ALA A 81 13.90 -9.22 -16.67
CA ALA A 81 13.86 -9.67 -18.06
C ALA A 81 14.67 -8.75 -18.98
N GLY A 82 14.64 -7.43 -18.73
CA GLY A 82 15.53 -6.46 -19.35
C GLY A 82 17.00 -6.78 -19.10
N VAL A 83 17.41 -6.89 -17.84
CA VAL A 83 18.80 -7.21 -17.47
C VAL A 83 19.27 -8.51 -18.12
N GLY A 84 18.43 -9.55 -18.17
CA GLY A 84 18.76 -10.81 -18.84
C GLY A 84 19.12 -10.63 -20.32
N ARG A 85 18.38 -9.78 -21.05
CA ARG A 85 18.67 -9.46 -22.46
C ARG A 85 19.95 -8.65 -22.65
N TRP A 86 20.25 -7.74 -21.72
CA TRP A 86 21.45 -6.91 -21.76
C TRP A 86 22.70 -7.66 -21.28
N SER A 87 22.54 -8.86 -20.72
CA SER A 87 23.65 -9.73 -20.28
C SER A 87 24.28 -10.52 -21.44
N ASP A 88 23.65 -10.52 -22.61
CA ASP A 88 24.18 -11.16 -23.81
C ASP A 88 25.22 -10.24 -24.49
N PRO A 89 26.50 -10.65 -24.58
CA PRO A 89 27.54 -9.85 -25.22
C PRO A 89 27.22 -9.49 -26.68
N ALA A 90 26.57 -10.38 -27.43
CA ALA A 90 26.23 -10.15 -28.84
C ALA A 90 25.14 -9.08 -29.01
N TYR A 91 24.21 -8.99 -28.05
CA TYR A 91 23.17 -7.96 -28.03
C TYR A 91 23.77 -6.58 -27.70
N VAL A 92 24.73 -6.52 -26.79
CA VAL A 92 25.43 -5.26 -26.45
C VAL A 92 26.29 -4.78 -27.61
N GLU A 93 26.99 -5.70 -28.29
CA GLU A 93 27.84 -5.38 -29.45
C GLU A 93 27.04 -4.79 -30.62
N SER A 94 25.89 -5.40 -30.96
CA SER A 94 25.02 -4.91 -32.03
C SER A 94 24.41 -3.54 -31.70
N GLN A 95 23.91 -3.33 -30.48
CA GLN A 95 23.39 -2.02 -30.04
C GLN A 95 24.45 -0.94 -29.97
N ALA A 96 25.66 -1.26 -29.53
CA ALA A 96 26.78 -0.34 -29.51
C ALA A 96 27.23 0.05 -30.93
N ARG A 97 27.21 -0.90 -31.88
CA ARG A 97 27.56 -0.59 -33.28
C ARG A 97 26.51 0.31 -33.94
N GLU A 98 25.21 0.04 -33.75
CA GLU A 98 24.13 0.87 -34.31
C GLU A 98 24.11 2.29 -33.73
N ARG A 99 24.32 2.46 -32.42
CA ARG A 99 24.18 3.78 -31.77
C ARG A 99 25.47 4.56 -31.60
N LEU A 100 26.59 3.88 -31.39
CA LEU A 100 27.86 4.49 -31.00
C LEU A 100 28.95 4.32 -32.07
N TYR A 101 28.65 3.69 -33.21
CA TYR A 101 29.65 3.35 -34.24
C TYR A 101 30.88 2.66 -33.64
N PHE A 102 30.66 1.77 -32.66
CA PHE A 102 31.76 1.11 -31.95
C PHE A 102 32.50 0.13 -32.88
N VAL A 103 33.84 0.23 -32.88
CA VAL A 103 34.74 -0.55 -33.73
C VAL A 103 35.71 -1.32 -32.83
N PHE A 104 35.99 -2.60 -33.12
CA PHE A 104 36.95 -3.36 -32.33
C PHE A 104 38.38 -2.82 -32.53
N PRO A 105 39.24 -2.84 -31.48
CA PRO A 105 40.64 -2.47 -31.63
C PRO A 105 41.32 -3.43 -32.63
N GLY A 106 41.62 -2.93 -33.83
CA GLY A 106 42.17 -3.70 -34.96
C GLY A 106 41.37 -3.58 -36.27
N ASP A 107 40.13 -3.11 -36.21
CA ASP A 107 39.30 -2.86 -37.40
C ASP A 107 39.50 -1.43 -37.94
N VAL A 108 39.67 -1.29 -39.26
CA VAL A 108 39.96 0.00 -39.92
C VAL A 108 38.66 0.69 -40.31
N SER A 109 38.29 1.77 -39.63
CA SER A 109 37.13 2.59 -40.01
C SER A 109 37.47 3.52 -41.17
N TYR A 110 36.86 3.26 -42.34
CA TYR A 110 36.95 4.16 -43.48
C TYR A 110 35.92 5.29 -43.33
N LEU A 111 36.35 6.45 -42.84
CA LEU A 111 35.59 7.68 -42.94
C LEU A 111 35.77 8.24 -44.35
N VAL A 112 34.75 8.10 -45.19
CA VAL A 112 34.72 8.75 -46.51
C VAL A 112 34.40 10.23 -46.27
N ILE A 113 35.43 11.02 -46.06
CA ILE A 113 35.35 12.48 -46.16
C ILE A 113 35.30 12.78 -47.66
N GLY A 114 34.08 12.94 -48.19
CA GLY A 114 33.90 13.52 -49.51
C GLY A 114 34.50 14.93 -49.49
N ASP A 115 35.38 15.20 -50.45
CA ASP A 115 35.95 16.52 -50.73
C ASP A 115 34.89 17.48 -51.28
N SER A 116 33.89 17.76 -50.47
CA SER A 116 33.08 18.94 -50.57
C SER A 116 33.22 19.64 -49.23
N SER A 117 34.10 20.63 -49.24
CA SER A 117 34.19 21.69 -48.23
C SER A 117 32.80 22.21 -47.90
N SER A 118 32.19 21.63 -46.88
CA SER A 118 31.14 22.25 -46.10
C SER A 118 31.27 21.68 -44.70
N ALA A 119 32.28 22.18 -44.00
CA ALA A 119 32.35 22.07 -42.56
C ALA A 119 31.13 22.77 -41.96
N THR A 120 30.00 22.09 -41.85
CA THR A 120 29.01 22.45 -40.84
C THR A 120 29.51 21.90 -39.53
N SER A 121 30.54 22.57 -39.01
CA SER A 121 30.90 22.51 -37.62
C SER A 121 29.87 23.32 -36.84
N ASP A 122 28.63 22.83 -36.77
CA ASP A 122 27.60 23.33 -35.84
C ASP A 122 27.83 22.78 -34.42
N GLY A 123 29.08 22.40 -34.11
CA GLY A 123 29.53 22.18 -32.75
C GLY A 123 29.79 23.55 -32.12
N LEU A 124 28.87 24.00 -31.26
CA LEU A 124 29.06 25.17 -30.41
C LEU A 124 30.48 25.18 -29.81
N PRO A 125 31.13 26.36 -29.70
CA PRO A 125 32.49 26.44 -29.16
C PRO A 125 32.53 25.77 -27.79
N ILE A 126 33.41 24.79 -27.63
CA ILE A 126 33.63 24.07 -26.38
C ILE A 126 34.14 25.10 -25.37
N SER A 127 33.24 25.59 -24.53
CA SER A 127 33.56 26.61 -23.54
C SER A 127 34.46 25.99 -22.47
N SER A 128 35.64 26.57 -22.28
CA SER A 128 36.55 26.25 -21.16
C SER A 128 36.04 26.73 -19.80
N LYS A 129 34.81 27.27 -19.76
CA LYS A 129 34.13 27.67 -18.54
C LYS A 129 33.31 26.47 -18.04
N ILE A 130 33.70 25.93 -16.88
CA ILE A 130 32.97 24.85 -16.22
C ILE A 130 31.55 25.36 -15.95
N GLN A 131 30.57 24.85 -16.70
CA GLN A 131 29.16 25.10 -16.44
C GLN A 131 28.80 24.31 -15.18
N THR A 132 28.64 25.01 -14.05
CA THR A 132 28.06 24.39 -12.86
C THR A 132 26.61 24.06 -13.19
N THR A 133 26.27 22.77 -13.18
CA THR A 133 24.90 22.33 -13.39
C THR A 133 24.02 22.99 -12.33
N LYS A 134 23.09 23.86 -12.75
CA LYS A 134 22.16 24.55 -11.84
C LYS A 134 21.29 23.61 -11.01
N VAL A 135 21.32 22.31 -11.32
CA VAL A 135 20.58 21.25 -10.65
C VAL A 135 21.58 20.35 -9.95
N ASP A 136 21.71 20.50 -8.64
CA ASP A 136 22.47 19.59 -7.79
C ASP A 136 21.67 18.29 -7.61
N TRP A 137 21.79 17.41 -8.60
CA TRP A 137 21.11 16.13 -8.64
C TRP A 137 21.48 15.26 -7.43
N LEU A 138 22.72 15.37 -6.94
CA LEU A 138 23.20 14.60 -5.79
C LEU A 138 22.49 15.06 -4.52
N HIS A 139 22.42 16.37 -4.31
CA HIS A 139 21.66 16.92 -3.19
C HIS A 139 20.17 16.60 -3.33
N SER A 140 19.61 16.60 -4.54
CA SER A 140 18.20 16.25 -4.76
C SER A 140 17.89 14.78 -4.43
N LEU A 141 18.82 13.87 -4.73
CA LEU A 141 18.69 12.45 -4.46
C LEU A 141 18.80 12.17 -2.96
N VAL A 142 19.80 12.76 -2.30
CA VAL A 142 19.98 12.65 -0.85
C VAL A 142 18.79 13.26 -0.12
N ALA A 143 18.33 14.45 -0.52
CA ALA A 143 17.16 15.10 0.06
C ALA A 143 15.90 14.23 -0.09
N SER A 144 15.71 13.56 -1.24
CA SER A 144 14.56 12.68 -1.45
C SER A 144 14.54 11.48 -0.49
N ILE A 145 15.71 10.89 -0.20
CA ILE A 145 15.82 9.77 0.76
C ILE A 145 15.50 10.24 2.18
N TYR A 146 16.06 11.38 2.58
CA TYR A 146 15.78 11.97 3.90
C TYR A 146 14.31 12.37 4.05
N THR A 147 13.73 13.02 3.02
CA THR A 147 12.31 13.36 3.00
C THR A 147 11.43 12.12 3.07
N ALA A 148 11.71 11.08 2.28
CA ALA A 148 10.92 9.85 2.30
C ALA A 148 11.01 9.10 3.64
N GLY A 149 12.15 9.18 4.35
CA GLY A 149 12.34 8.52 5.64
C GLY A 149 11.80 9.29 6.86
N LEU A 150 11.66 10.61 6.74
CA LEU A 150 11.26 11.50 7.84
C LEU A 150 9.88 12.15 7.64
N THR A 151 9.26 11.99 6.48
CA THR A 151 7.92 12.54 6.22
C THR A 151 6.84 11.72 6.94
N ASP A 152 6.04 12.41 7.75
CA ASP A 152 4.80 11.89 8.34
C ASP A 152 3.56 12.24 7.47
N ALA A 153 3.78 12.91 6.32
CA ALA A 153 2.72 13.36 5.44
C ALA A 153 2.10 12.21 4.62
N PRO A 154 0.75 12.11 4.56
CA PRO A 154 0.07 11.10 3.74
C PRO A 154 0.37 11.30 2.23
N PRO A 155 0.45 10.22 1.42
CA PRO A 155 0.92 10.27 0.02
C PRO A 155 0.18 11.23 -0.93
N ILE A 156 -1.04 11.65 -0.58
CA ILE A 156 -1.90 12.50 -1.42
C ILE A 156 -1.45 13.96 -1.52
N ASP A 157 -0.60 14.44 -0.60
CA ASP A 157 -0.18 15.85 -0.54
C ASP A 157 1.23 16.10 -1.14
N LEU A 158 1.96 15.07 -1.52
CA LEU A 158 3.37 15.20 -1.97
C LEU A 158 3.54 15.62 -3.44
N VAL A 159 2.45 15.77 -4.21
CA VAL A 159 2.51 15.99 -5.68
C VAL A 159 2.20 17.43 -6.11
N THR A 160 1.91 18.37 -5.18
CA THR A 160 1.67 19.78 -5.56
C THR A 160 2.90 20.67 -5.38
N THR A 161 4.04 20.31 -5.99
CA THR A 161 5.09 21.31 -6.24
C THR A 161 4.75 22.08 -7.50
N LYS A 162 4.19 23.28 -7.29
CA LYS A 162 4.04 24.33 -8.29
C LYS A 162 5.44 24.68 -8.81
N VAL A 163 5.87 24.04 -9.88
CA VAL A 163 7.10 24.39 -10.60
C VAL A 163 6.83 25.70 -11.34
N GLY A 164 7.45 26.79 -10.89
CA GLY A 164 7.45 28.07 -11.60
C GLY A 164 7.62 29.29 -10.70
N GLN A 165 8.88 29.61 -10.36
CA GLN A 165 9.58 30.87 -10.65
C GLN A 165 11.07 30.56 -10.67
#